data_AF-A0AAJ7BP53-F1
#
_entry.id   AF-A0AAJ7BP53-F1
#
_cell.length_a   1.000
_cell.length_b   1.000
_cell.length_c   1.000
_cell.angle_alpha   90.00
_cell.angle_beta   90.00
_cell.angle_gamma   90.00
#
_symmetry.space_group_name_H-M   'P 1'
#
loop_
_entity.id
_entity.type
_entity.pdbx_description
1 polymer ?
#
loop_
_entity_poly.entity_id
_entity_poly.type
_entity_poly.pdbx_seq_one_letter_code
_entity_poly.pdbx_strand_id
1 'polypeptide(L)' 'MLALQKSWRLMPRVAGQQRTLVSGPPRVRVSFPEKLAHGATMAAGILFTPLWVLSHIKTYRH' A
#
# COMPACT_ATOMS: atom_id res chain seq x y z
N MET A 1 -40.63 -24.31 -10.07
CA MET A 1 -39.17 -24.31 -10.38
C MET A 1 -38.72 -23.35 -11.48
N LEU A 2 -39.61 -22.66 -12.22
CA LEU A 2 -39.22 -21.77 -13.33
C LEU A 2 -38.89 -20.31 -12.92
N ALA A 3 -39.30 -19.86 -11.74
CA ALA A 3 -39.08 -18.48 -11.29
C ALA A 3 -37.62 -18.19 -10.89
N LEU A 4 -36.86 -19.22 -10.45
CA LEU A 4 -35.51 -19.07 -9.94
C LEU A 4 -34.47 -18.84 -11.06
N GLN A 5 -34.67 -19.49 -12.21
CA GLN A 5 -33.78 -19.38 -13.38
C GLN A 5 -33.82 -18.00 -14.05
N LYS A 6 -34.94 -17.26 -13.90
CA LYS A 6 -35.11 -15.92 -14.48
C LYS A 6 -34.34 -14.83 -13.71
N SER A 7 -34.02 -15.06 -12.44
CA SER A 7 -33.31 -14.10 -11.57
C SER A 7 -31.84 -13.91 -11.96
N TRP A 8 -31.18 -14.96 -12.48
CA TRP A 8 -29.78 -14.90 -12.94
C TRP A 8 -29.56 -13.91 -14.09
N ARG A 9 -30.61 -13.63 -14.87
CA ARG A 9 -30.55 -12.75 -16.04
C ARG A 9 -30.67 -11.26 -15.69
N LEU A 10 -30.95 -10.94 -14.42
CA LEU A 10 -31.06 -9.57 -13.89
C LEU A 10 -29.82 -9.13 -13.11
N MET A 11 -28.82 -10.00 -12.94
CA MET A 11 -27.54 -9.58 -12.39
C MET A 11 -26.81 -8.74 -13.45
N PRO A 12 -26.60 -7.42 -13.24
CA PRO A 12 -25.71 -6.68 -14.11
C PRO A 12 -24.34 -7.35 -14.04
N ARG A 13 -23.81 -7.76 -15.19
CA ARG A 13 -22.43 -8.26 -15.31
C ARG A 13 -21.48 -7.11 -14.94
N VAL A 14 -21.17 -6.96 -13.65
CA VAL A 14 -20.02 -6.16 -13.19
C VAL A 14 -18.72 -6.97 -13.32
N ALA A 15 -18.77 -8.17 -13.93
CA ALA A 15 -17.58 -8.89 -14.35
C ALA A 15 -17.05 -8.27 -15.66
N GLY A 16 -16.04 -7.39 -15.54
CA GLY A 16 -15.33 -6.77 -16.68
C GLY A 16 -15.38 -5.24 -16.74
N GLN A 17 -15.94 -4.56 -15.74
CA GLN A 17 -16.02 -3.10 -15.76
C GLN A 17 -14.67 -2.46 -15.38
N GLN A 18 -13.90 -2.03 -16.38
CA GLN A 18 -12.69 -1.23 -16.17
C GLN A 18 -13.10 0.24 -15.95
N ARG A 19 -12.75 0.83 -14.80
CA ARG A 19 -12.90 2.27 -14.55
C ARG A 19 -11.54 2.94 -14.57
N THR A 20 -11.43 4.03 -15.30
CA THR A 20 -10.30 4.95 -15.19
C THR A 20 -10.54 5.86 -13.99
N LEU A 21 -9.76 5.66 -12.93
CA LEU A 21 -9.76 6.56 -11.78
C LEU A 21 -8.78 7.69 -12.07
N VAL A 22 -9.29 8.87 -12.38
CA VAL A 22 -8.49 10.09 -12.50
C VAL A 22 -8.53 10.78 -11.15
N SER A 23 -7.37 10.95 -10.52
CA SER A 23 -7.28 11.78 -9.31
C SER A 23 -7.44 13.25 -9.71
N GLY A 24 -8.28 13.97 -8.96
CA GLY A 24 -8.35 15.41 -9.04
C GLY A 24 -7.05 16.06 -8.53
N PRO A 25 -6.89 17.39 -8.70
CA PRO A 25 -5.74 18.10 -8.17
C PRO A 25 -5.62 17.89 -6.65
N PRO A 26 -4.39 17.77 -6.11
CA PRO A 26 -4.19 17.48 -4.69
C PRO A 26 -4.70 18.63 -3.82
N ARG A 27 -5.50 18.29 -2.79
CA ARG A 27 -6.02 19.26 -1.80
C ARG A 27 -4.90 19.89 -0.97
N VAL A 28 -3.84 19.13 -0.70
CA VAL A 28 -2.63 19.59 0.01
C VAL A 28 -1.41 19.14 -0.79
N ARG A 29 -0.54 20.08 -1.13
CA ARG A 29 0.74 19.78 -1.81
C ARG A 29 1.79 19.49 -0.76
N VAL A 30 2.25 18.24 -0.71
CA VAL A 30 3.39 17.85 0.12
C VAL A 30 4.67 18.37 -0.54
N SER A 31 5.41 19.20 0.18
CA SER A 31 6.69 19.75 -0.26
C SER A 31 7.75 18.65 -0.39
N PHE A 32 8.79 18.90 -1.19
CA PHE A 32 9.87 17.92 -1.35
C PHE A 32 10.59 17.60 -0.02
N PRO A 33 10.90 18.58 0.85
CA PRO A 33 11.48 18.30 2.16
C PRO A 33 10.61 17.40 3.02
N GLU A 34 9.29 17.59 3.03
CA GLU A 34 8.38 16.71 3.77
C GLU A 34 8.43 15.27 3.25
N LYS A 35 8.46 15.08 1.93
CA LYS A 35 8.59 13.74 1.33
C LYS A 35 9.90 13.07 1.74
N LEU A 36 11.00 13.83 1.71
CA LEU A 36 12.30 13.33 2.13
C LEU A 36 12.33 12.97 3.61
N ALA A 37 11.80 13.84 4.48
CA ALA A 37 11.75 13.60 5.92
C ALA A 37 10.94 12.33 6.25
N HIS A 38 9.78 12.15 5.61
CA HIS A 38 8.96 10.95 5.79
C HIS A 38 9.68 9.69 5.28
N GLY A 39 10.26 9.76 4.08
CA GLY A 39 11.00 8.63 3.51
C GLY A 39 12.22 8.24 4.36
N ALA A 40 12.99 9.21 4.83
CA ALA A 40 14.14 8.99 5.69
C ALA A 40 13.73 8.38 7.04
N THR A 41 12.63 8.87 7.64
CA THR A 41 12.12 8.33 8.90
C THR A 41 11.70 6.86 8.75
N MET A 42 10.99 6.52 7.67
CA MET A 42 10.60 5.13 7.39
C MET A 42 11.84 4.24 7.15
N ALA A 43 12.80 4.70 6.34
CA ALA A 43 14.00 3.94 6.04
C ALA A 43 14.86 3.70 7.28
N ALA A 44 15.05 4.73 8.12
CA ALA A 44 15.77 4.61 9.38
C ALA A 44 15.07 3.63 10.33
N GLY A 45 13.74 3.72 10.46
CA GLY A 45 12.97 2.81 11.31
C GLY A 45 13.09 1.34 10.89
N ILE A 46 13.03 1.05 9.59
CA ILE A 46 13.18 -0.32 9.06
C ILE A 46 14.61 -0.85 9.26
N LEU A 47 15.62 -0.01 9.03
CA LEU A 47 17.02 -0.41 9.08
C LEU A 47 17.62 -0.40 10.48
N PHE A 48 17.01 0.27 11.46
CA PHE A 48 17.55 0.44 12.80
C PHE A 48 17.85 -0.90 13.48
N THR A 49 16.87 -1.81 13.53
CA THR A 49 17.02 -3.12 14.18
C THR A 49 18.09 -4.00 13.52
N PRO A 50 18.08 -4.25 12.20
CA PRO A 50 19.13 -5.08 11.58
C PRO A 50 20.52 -4.43 11.67
N LEU A 51 20.63 -3.11 11.59
CA LEU A 51 21.92 -2.42 11.78
C LEU A 51 22.46 -2.60 13.20
N TRP A 52 21.59 -2.53 14.20
CA TRP A 52 21.96 -2.79 15.60
C TRP A 52 22.46 -4.22 15.81
N VAL A 53 21.78 -5.21 15.22
CA VAL A 53 22.19 -6.62 15.31
C VAL A 53 23.54 -6.84 14.64
N LEU A 54 23.73 -6.28 13.44
CA LEU A 54 24.99 -6.37 12.70
C LEU A 54 26.15 -5.71 13.46
N SER A 55 25.92 -4.56 14.12
CA SER A 55 26.96 -3.89 14.89
C SER A 55 27.40 -4.68 16.13
N HIS A 56 26.53 -5.50 16.70
CA HIS A 56 26.80 -6.32 17.89
C HIS A 56 27.16 -7.77 17.58
N ILE A 57 27.32 -8.14 16.30
CA ILE A 57 27.56 -9.53 15.91
C ILE A 57 28.83 -10.13 16.53
N LYS A 58 29.83 -9.29 16.82
CA LYS A 58 31.08 -9.72 17.47
C LYS A 58 30.86 -10.06 18.95
N THR A 59 29.94 -9.40 19.63
CA THR A 59 29.61 -9.65 21.04
C THR A 59 28.91 -11.00 21.22
N TYR A 60 28.22 -11.50 20.19
CA TYR A 60 27.55 -12.82 20.23
C TYR A 60 28.50 -14.00 20.09
N ARG A 61 29.77 -13.78 19.77
CA ARG A 61 30.75 -14.82 19.47
C ARG A 61 31.52 -15.31 20.71
N HIS A 62 31.00 -15.03 21.91
CA HIS A 62 31.52 -15.51 23.19
C HIS A 62 30.72 -16.70 23.70
#